data_AF-A0A5B8YYF9-F1
#
_entry.id   AF-A0A5B8YYF9-F1
#
_cell.length_a   1.000
_cell.length_b   1.000
_cell.length_c   1.000
_cell.angle_alpha   90.00
_cell.angle_beta   90.00
_cell.angle_gamma   90.00
#
_symmetry.space_group_name_H-M   'P 1'
#
loop_
_entity.id
_entity.type
_entity.pdbx_description
1 polymer ?
#
loop_
_entity_poly.entity_id
_entity_poly.type
_entity_poly.pdbx_seq_one_letter_code
_entity_poly.pdbx_strand_id
1 'polypeptide(L)'
;ELICALTPFEALCCFRPLDAIIANLKKIPELMALVGGDAMLSQWMMAPGRALPTPDSDEEKQALKSMMTELYAAPEDAVAEALRLHLQRLRDQGAQCAEDDVFVRIYGQYPDDVGCWMVYFLNYVQMVPGEALFLSDSEPH
;
A
#
# COMPACT_ATOMS: atom_id res chain seq x y z
N GLU A 1 -13.52 -14.81 -6.58
CA GLU A 1 -14.87 -14.20 -6.42
C GLU A 1 -15.18 -13.29 -7.61
N LEU A 2 -16.43 -12.86 -7.81
CA LEU A 2 -16.82 -11.89 -8.84
C LEU A 2 -17.70 -10.80 -8.23
N ILE A 3 -17.25 -9.55 -8.33
CA ILE A 3 -17.96 -8.36 -7.88
C ILE A 3 -18.54 -7.65 -9.10
N CYS A 4 -19.80 -7.21 -9.03
CA CYS A 4 -20.45 -6.41 -10.07
C CYS A 4 -21.01 -5.12 -9.44
N ALA A 5 -20.60 -3.96 -9.95
CA ALA A 5 -21.06 -2.67 -9.47
C ALA A 5 -22.53 -2.43 -9.87
N LEU A 6 -23.40 -2.26 -8.88
CA LEU A 6 -24.79 -1.82 -9.08
C LEU A 6 -24.94 -0.30 -8.92
N THR A 7 -24.05 0.29 -8.12
CA THR A 7 -23.84 1.73 -7.91
C THR A 7 -22.34 2.00 -8.08
N PRO A 8 -21.88 3.26 -8.11
CA PRO A 8 -20.45 3.54 -7.97
C PRO A 8 -19.87 2.76 -6.79
N PHE A 9 -18.77 2.04 -7.05
CA PHE A 9 -18.15 1.11 -6.12
C PHE A 9 -16.65 1.33 -6.12
N GLU A 10 -16.04 1.16 -4.95
CA GLU A 10 -14.60 1.34 -4.77
C GLU A 10 -14.03 0.13 -4.03
N ALA A 11 -12.85 -0.33 -4.44
CA ALA A 11 -12.14 -1.42 -3.80
C ALA A 11 -10.63 -1.17 -3.78
N LEU A 12 -9.96 -1.83 -2.84
CA LEU A 12 -8.53 -2.08 -2.91
C LEU A 12 -8.37 -3.51 -3.43
N CYS A 13 -7.53 -3.75 -4.42
CA CYS A 13 -7.39 -5.10 -4.98
C CYS A 13 -6.04 -5.30 -5.65
N CYS A 14 -5.42 -6.46 -5.39
CA CYS A 14 -4.11 -6.88 -5.88
C CYS A 14 -3.00 -5.90 -5.52
N PHE A 15 -1.77 -6.40 -5.41
CA PHE A 15 -0.63 -5.49 -5.26
C PHE A 15 -0.51 -4.58 -6.48
N ARG A 16 -0.14 -3.32 -6.23
CA ARG A 16 0.33 -2.41 -7.26
C ARG A 16 1.66 -2.94 -7.82
N PRO A 17 2.05 -2.53 -9.04
CA PRO A 17 3.41 -2.71 -9.52
C PRO A 17 4.45 -2.26 -8.48
N LEU A 18 5.53 -3.03 -8.32
CA LEU A 18 6.52 -2.78 -7.26
C LEU A 18 7.14 -1.37 -7.34
N ASP A 19 7.32 -0.81 -8.53
CA ASP A 19 7.82 0.55 -8.73
C ASP A 19 6.87 1.61 -8.15
N ALA A 20 5.57 1.42 -8.30
CA ALA A 20 4.54 2.28 -7.72
C ALA A 20 4.50 2.19 -6.18
N ILE A 21 4.64 0.98 -5.62
CA ILE A 21 4.75 0.78 -4.16
C ILE A 21 5.99 1.52 -3.63
N ILE A 22 7.14 1.33 -4.28
CA ILE A 22 8.38 2.01 -3.92
C ILE A 22 8.23 3.54 -4.01
N ALA A 23 7.53 4.04 -5.04
CA ALA A 23 7.24 5.47 -5.16
C ALA A 23 6.37 6.01 -4.03
N ASN A 24 5.41 5.23 -3.52
CA ASN A 24 4.62 5.57 -2.34
C ASN A 24 5.49 5.59 -1.08
N LEU A 25 6.30 4.56 -0.85
CA LEU A 25 7.19 4.48 0.31
C LEU A 25 8.13 5.69 0.40
N LYS A 26 8.70 6.14 -0.72
CA LYS A 26 9.56 7.36 -0.74
C LYS A 26 8.85 8.61 -0.25
N LYS A 27 7.54 8.70 -0.47
CA LYS A 27 6.72 9.85 -0.08
C LYS A 27 6.20 9.72 1.35
N ILE A 28 6.27 8.54 1.95
CA ILE A 28 5.67 8.22 3.25
C ILE A 28 6.74 7.65 4.18
N PRO A 29 7.57 8.52 4.79
CA PRO A 29 8.68 8.09 5.64
C PRO A 29 8.22 7.24 6.83
N GLU A 30 7.01 7.49 7.36
CA GLU A 30 6.43 6.73 8.47
C GLU A 30 6.20 5.26 8.07
N LEU A 31 5.65 5.03 6.88
CA LEU A 31 5.45 3.68 6.34
C LEU A 31 6.77 3.04 5.91
N MET A 32 7.68 3.83 5.33
CA MET A 32 9.01 3.35 4.91
C MET A 32 9.80 2.77 6.09
N ALA A 33 9.68 3.38 7.27
CA ALA A 33 10.32 2.89 8.48
C ALA A 33 9.74 1.55 8.97
N LEU A 34 8.41 1.37 8.87
CA LEU A 34 7.74 0.13 9.31
C LEU A 34 8.08 -1.09 8.45
N VAL A 35 8.35 -0.90 7.16
CA VAL A 35 8.61 -2.02 6.23
C VAL A 35 10.09 -2.39 6.11
N GLY A 36 10.95 -1.92 7.02
CA GLY A 36 12.39 -2.17 6.97
C GLY A 36 13.05 -1.58 5.72
N GLY A 37 12.52 -0.44 5.24
CA GLY A 37 12.81 0.14 3.93
C GLY A 37 14.30 0.30 3.63
N ASP A 38 15.15 0.64 4.60
CA ASP A 38 16.57 0.92 4.34
C ASP A 38 17.34 -0.27 3.73
N ALA A 39 17.05 -1.50 4.15
CA ALA A 39 17.67 -2.70 3.57
C ALA A 39 17.15 -3.00 2.15
N MET A 40 15.86 -2.73 1.91
CA MET A 40 15.24 -2.97 0.61
C MET A 40 15.59 -1.88 -0.41
N LEU A 41 15.55 -0.61 0.01
CA LEU A 41 15.94 0.56 -0.76
C LEU A 41 17.44 0.52 -1.09
N SER A 42 18.30 0.04 -0.19
CA SER A 42 19.72 -0.16 -0.50
C SER A 42 19.92 -1.23 -1.56
N GLN A 43 19.13 -2.32 -1.52
CA GLN A 43 19.19 -3.40 -2.51
C GLN A 43 18.72 -2.96 -3.91
N TRP A 44 17.68 -2.13 -4.00
CA TRP A 44 16.98 -1.84 -5.26
C TRP A 44 17.12 -0.43 -5.80
N MET A 45 17.45 0.54 -4.94
CA MET A 45 17.49 1.95 -5.32
C MET A 45 18.87 2.60 -5.22
N MET A 46 19.73 2.10 -4.33
CA MET A 46 21.06 2.67 -4.12
C MET A 46 22.17 1.83 -4.76
N ALA A 47 21.87 0.63 -5.26
CA ALA A 47 22.80 -0.19 -6.02
C ALA A 47 22.85 0.29 -7.48
N PRO A 48 23.93 0.96 -7.94
CA PRO A 48 24.01 1.44 -9.31
C PRO A 48 23.92 0.27 -10.30
N GLY A 49 22.98 0.35 -11.25
CA GLY A 49 22.83 -0.61 -12.33
C GLY A 49 21.95 -1.84 -12.04
N ARG A 50 21.33 -1.95 -10.85
CA ARG A 50 20.33 -2.99 -10.59
C ARG A 50 18.95 -2.52 -11.06
N ALA A 51 18.36 -3.23 -12.02
CA ALA A 51 16.98 -3.02 -12.40
C ALA A 51 16.04 -3.54 -11.30
N LEU A 52 14.82 -3.00 -11.22
CA LEU A 52 13.77 -3.60 -10.39
C LEU A 52 13.48 -5.03 -10.86
N PRO A 53 13.00 -5.91 -9.97
CA PRO A 53 12.51 -7.23 -10.35
C PRO A 53 11.54 -7.15 -11.53
N THR A 54 11.58 -8.13 -12.43
CA THR A 54 10.57 -8.21 -13.47
C THR A 54 9.19 -8.52 -12.86
N PRO A 55 8.09 -7.99 -13.41
CA PRO A 55 6.75 -8.30 -12.94
C PRO A 55 6.50 -9.81 -12.86
N ASP A 56 5.80 -10.24 -11.81
CA ASP A 56 5.42 -11.63 -11.47
C ASP A 56 6.58 -12.59 -11.18
N SER A 57 7.82 -12.09 -11.11
CA SER A 57 8.99 -12.90 -10.76
C SER A 57 8.98 -13.34 -9.30
N ASP A 58 9.69 -14.43 -9.01
CA ASP A 58 9.89 -14.88 -7.63
C ASP A 58 10.62 -13.82 -6.78
N GLU A 59 11.46 -12.99 -7.40
CA GLU A 59 12.16 -11.90 -6.73
C GLU A 59 11.22 -10.76 -6.35
N GLU A 60 10.26 -10.39 -7.20
CA GLU A 60 9.20 -9.42 -6.86
C GLU A 60 8.31 -9.94 -5.73
N LYS A 61 7.87 -11.20 -5.83
CA LYS A 61 7.04 -11.85 -4.81
C LYS A 61 7.75 -11.90 -3.46
N GLN A 62 9.05 -12.22 -3.45
CA GLN A 62 9.85 -12.24 -2.24
C GLN A 62 9.99 -10.83 -1.64
N ALA A 63 10.18 -9.80 -2.48
CA ALA A 63 10.22 -8.41 -2.05
C ALA A 63 8.91 -7.97 -1.39
N LEU A 64 7.76 -8.21 -2.05
CA LEU A 64 6.43 -7.91 -1.50
C LEU A 64 6.18 -8.64 -0.18
N LYS A 65 6.50 -9.94 -0.15
CA LYS A 65 6.35 -10.78 1.06
C LYS A 65 7.19 -10.26 2.22
N SER A 66 8.43 -9.85 1.97
CA SER A 66 9.30 -9.25 2.99
C SER A 66 8.69 -7.96 3.54
N MET A 67 8.22 -7.04 2.69
CA MET A 67 7.56 -5.80 3.16
C MET A 67 6.32 -6.09 4.01
N MET A 68 5.47 -7.03 3.58
CA MET A 68 4.29 -7.43 4.35
C MET A 68 4.67 -8.07 5.68
N THR A 69 5.71 -8.91 5.70
CA THR A 69 6.16 -9.59 6.92
C THR A 69 6.64 -8.58 7.95
N GLU A 70 7.44 -7.59 7.55
CA GLU A 70 7.92 -6.53 8.45
C GLU A 70 6.75 -5.67 8.97
N LEU A 71 5.85 -5.23 8.07
CA LEU A 71 4.71 -4.41 8.43
C LEU A 71 3.79 -5.09 9.46
N TYR A 72 3.47 -6.36 9.27
CA TYR A 72 2.59 -7.12 10.18
C TYR A 72 3.32 -7.68 11.41
N ALA A 73 4.65 -7.67 11.44
CA ALA A 73 5.45 -7.99 12.62
C ALA A 73 5.75 -6.76 13.49
N ALA A 74 5.54 -5.55 12.96
CA ALA A 74 5.78 -4.31 13.68
C ALA A 74 4.90 -4.22 14.96
N PRO A 75 5.44 -3.70 16.07
CA PRO A 75 4.66 -3.48 17.29
C PRO A 75 3.43 -2.60 17.05
N GLU A 76 2.29 -2.94 17.66
CA GLU A 76 1.02 -2.21 17.49
C GLU A 76 1.14 -0.71 17.82
N ASP A 77 1.93 -0.37 18.85
CA ASP A 77 2.18 1.01 19.25
C ASP A 77 3.00 1.79 18.21
N ALA A 78 4.00 1.15 17.61
CA ALA A 78 4.77 1.72 16.50
C ALA A 78 3.90 1.94 15.25
N VAL A 79 3.02 0.98 14.93
CA VAL A 79 2.05 1.12 13.82
C VAL A 79 1.08 2.28 14.07
N ALA A 80 0.50 2.35 15.27
CA ALA A 80 -0.42 3.42 15.64
C ALA A 80 0.25 4.81 15.62
N GLU A 81 1.49 4.91 16.13
CA GLU A 81 2.27 6.15 16.07
C GLU A 81 2.51 6.60 14.63
N ALA A 82 2.98 5.69 13.76
CA ALA A 82 3.24 5.98 12.36
C ALA A 82 1.97 6.41 11.59
N LEU A 83 0.83 5.75 11.85
CA LEU A 83 -0.45 6.12 11.23
C LEU A 83 -0.90 7.53 11.64
N ARG A 84 -0.79 7.86 12.92
CA ARG A 84 -1.17 9.18 13.45
C ARG A 84 -0.26 10.28 12.92
N LEU A 85 1.04 10.03 12.82
CA LEU A 85 2.00 10.96 12.24
C LEU A 85 1.69 11.22 10.76
N HIS A 86 1.43 10.17 9.97
CA HIS A 86 1.07 10.32 8.56
C HIS A 86 -0.26 11.08 8.40
N LEU A 87 -1.27 10.77 9.20
CA LEU A 87 -2.54 11.51 9.21
C LEU A 87 -2.33 12.99 9.55
N GLN A 88 -1.51 13.30 10.55
CA GLN A 88 -1.18 14.67 10.90
C GLN A 88 -0.50 15.38 9.73
N ARG A 89 0.46 14.74 9.09
CA ARG A 89 1.16 15.28 7.92
C ARG A 89 0.20 15.58 6.78
N LEU A 90 -0.75 14.69 6.49
CA LEU A 90 -1.79 14.92 5.47
C LEU A 90 -2.74 16.06 5.85
N ARG A 91 -3.03 16.27 7.13
CA ARG A 91 -3.83 17.42 7.60
C ARG A 91 -3.08 18.75 7.41
N ASP A 92 -1.78 18.74 7.66
CA ASP A 92 -0.95 19.94 7.58
C ASP A 92 -0.60 20.32 6.13
N GLN A 93 -0.38 19.32 5.27
CA GLN A 93 0.12 19.51 3.89
C GLN A 93 -0.95 19.32 2.81
N GLY A 94 -2.08 18.69 3.16
CA GLY A 94 -3.11 18.26 2.22
C GLY A 94 -2.75 16.96 1.50
N ALA A 95 -3.77 16.26 1.00
CA ALA A 95 -3.62 15.09 0.13
C ALA A 95 -2.84 15.45 -1.13
N GLN A 96 -1.88 14.60 -1.49
CA GLN A 96 -1.03 14.78 -2.68
C GLN A 96 -1.43 13.81 -3.81
N CYS A 97 -2.17 12.75 -3.49
CA CYS A 97 -2.76 11.82 -4.45
C CYS A 97 -4.08 11.23 -3.93
N ALA A 98 -4.80 10.50 -4.80
CA ALA A 98 -6.09 9.91 -4.45
C ALA A 98 -6.00 8.93 -3.27
N GLU A 99 -4.87 8.23 -3.14
CA GLU A 99 -4.59 7.32 -2.03
C GLU A 99 -4.58 8.01 -0.69
N ASP A 100 -4.13 9.26 -0.60
CA ASP A 100 -4.12 10.01 0.66
C ASP A 100 -5.56 10.28 1.13
N ASP A 101 -6.47 10.63 0.21
CA ASP A 101 -7.89 10.83 0.53
C ASP A 101 -8.55 9.52 0.99
N VAL A 102 -8.22 8.42 0.32
CA VAL A 102 -8.69 7.07 0.70
C VAL A 102 -8.15 6.69 2.08
N PHE A 103 -6.86 6.93 2.35
CA PHE A 103 -6.24 6.66 3.63
C PHE A 103 -6.92 7.45 4.76
N VAL A 104 -7.14 8.75 4.59
CA VAL A 104 -7.82 9.58 5.60
C VAL A 104 -9.22 9.05 5.89
N ARG A 105 -9.95 8.63 4.85
CA ARG A 105 -11.29 8.05 4.98
C ARG A 105 -11.26 6.70 5.72
N ILE A 106 -10.37 5.79 5.33
CA ILE A 106 -10.26 4.46 5.96
C ILE A 106 -9.78 4.58 7.41
N TYR A 107 -8.80 5.44 7.70
CA TYR A 107 -8.36 5.69 9.08
C TYR A 107 -9.52 6.22 9.96
N GLY A 108 -10.38 7.08 9.41
CA GLY A 108 -11.57 7.55 10.13
C GLY A 108 -12.58 6.45 10.48
N GLN A 109 -12.58 5.34 9.73
CA GLN A 109 -13.46 4.17 9.96
C GLN A 109 -12.78 3.14 10.87
N TYR A 110 -11.47 2.95 10.73
CA TYR A 110 -10.66 1.94 11.40
C TYR A 110 -9.40 2.58 12.02
N PRO A 111 -9.56 3.41 13.07
CA PRO A 111 -8.44 4.13 13.64
C PRO A 111 -7.38 3.19 14.19
N ASP A 112 -6.12 3.52 13.89
CA ASP A 112 -4.91 2.79 14.32
C ASP A 112 -4.79 1.33 13.84
N ASP A 113 -5.63 0.91 12.88
CA ASP A 113 -5.55 -0.42 12.27
C ASP A 113 -4.45 -0.48 11.19
N VAL A 114 -3.61 -1.53 11.23
CA VAL A 114 -2.51 -1.75 10.27
C VAL A 114 -3.00 -1.82 8.81
N GLY A 115 -4.24 -2.27 8.59
CA GLY A 115 -4.89 -2.36 7.29
C GLY A 115 -5.03 -1.01 6.59
N CYS A 116 -5.00 0.12 7.32
CA CYS A 116 -4.99 1.45 6.73
C CYS A 116 -3.82 1.65 5.76
N TRP A 117 -2.68 0.98 5.98
CA TRP A 117 -1.52 1.07 5.10
C TRP A 117 -1.73 0.41 3.73
N MET A 118 -2.66 -0.56 3.63
CA MET A 118 -2.88 -1.31 2.39
C MET A 118 -3.31 -0.43 1.21
N VAL A 119 -3.83 0.78 1.47
CA VAL A 119 -4.12 1.80 0.46
C VAL A 119 -2.92 2.09 -0.45
N TYR A 120 -1.71 2.06 0.10
CA TYR A 120 -0.47 2.35 -0.61
C TYR A 120 0.18 1.13 -1.27
N PHE A 121 -0.29 -0.08 -0.95
CA PHE A 121 0.19 -1.34 -1.52
C PHE A 121 -0.74 -1.91 -2.58
N LEU A 122 -2.05 -1.72 -2.44
CA LEU A 122 -3.07 -2.32 -3.30
C LEU A 122 -3.61 -1.33 -4.32
N ASN A 123 -4.05 -1.82 -5.49
CA ASN A 123 -4.64 -0.94 -6.49
C ASN A 123 -5.97 -0.39 -5.98
N TYR A 124 -6.13 0.93 -6.04
CA TYR A 124 -7.40 1.58 -5.76
C TYR A 124 -8.26 1.58 -7.02
N VAL A 125 -9.28 0.73 -7.03
CA VAL A 125 -10.17 0.50 -8.16
C VAL A 125 -11.47 1.23 -7.92
N GLN A 126 -11.90 2.03 -8.90
CA GLN A 126 -13.20 2.69 -8.91
C GLN A 126 -14.01 2.14 -10.09
N MET A 127 -15.22 1.67 -9.81
CA MET A 127 -16.10 1.04 -10.78
C MET A 127 -17.41 1.82 -10.90
N VAL A 128 -17.89 1.97 -12.13
CA VAL A 128 -19.23 2.50 -12.42
C VAL A 128 -20.24 1.36 -12.57
N PRO A 129 -21.56 1.63 -12.45
CA PRO A 129 -22.57 0.58 -12.58
C PRO A 129 -22.44 -0.22 -13.88
N GLY A 130 -22.42 -1.54 -13.77
CA GLY A 130 -22.24 -2.48 -14.88
C GLY A 130 -20.80 -2.98 -15.08
N GLU A 131 -19.81 -2.36 -14.45
CA GLU A 131 -18.44 -2.90 -14.40
C GLU A 131 -18.31 -4.03 -13.38
N ALA A 132 -17.36 -4.93 -13.62
CA ALA A 132 -17.13 -6.09 -12.77
C ALA A 132 -15.64 -6.31 -12.51
N LEU A 133 -15.32 -6.76 -11.29
CA LEU A 133 -13.99 -7.14 -10.85
C LEU A 133 -13.98 -8.63 -10.52
N PHE A 134 -13.13 -9.39 -11.20
CA PHE A 134 -12.87 -10.78 -10.85
C PHE A 134 -11.67 -10.84 -9.90
N LEU A 135 -11.85 -11.55 -8.79
CA LEU A 135 -10.84 -11.76 -7.77
C LEU A 135 -10.37 -13.21 -7.85
N SER A 136 -9.12 -13.40 -8.29
CA SER A 136 -8.50 -14.72 -8.30
C SER A 136 -8.21 -15.21 -6.86
N ASP A 137 -8.05 -16.52 -6.70
CA ASP A 137 -7.69 -17.09 -5.40
C ASP A 137 -6.37 -16.50 -4.89
N SER A 138 -6.32 -16.24 -3.59
CA SER A 138 -5.13 -15.74 -2.87
C SER A 138 -4.69 -14.31 -3.23
N GLU A 139 -5.51 -13.54 -3.93
CA GLU A 139 -5.26 -12.12 -4.16
C GLU A 139 -5.80 -11.27 -2.99
N PRO A 140 -5.00 -10.36 -2.41
CA PRO A 140 -5.50 -9.44 -1.40
C PRO A 140 -6.50 -8.46 -2.03
N HIS A 141 -7.65 -8.28 -1.38
CA HIS A 141 -8.73 -7.38 -1.78
C HIS A 141 -9.55 -6.93 -0.57
#